data_AF-A0A967BMV4-F1
#
_entry.id   AF-A0A967BMV4-F1
#
_cell.length_a   1.000
_cell.length_b   1.000
_cell.length_c   1.000
_cell.angle_alpha   90.00
_cell.angle_beta   90.00
_cell.angle_gamma   90.00
#
_symmetry.space_group_name_H-M   'P 1'
#
loop_
_entity.id
_entity.type
_entity.pdbx_description
1 polymer ?
#
loop_
_entity_poly.entity_id
_entity_poly.type
_entity_poly.pdbx_seq_one_letter_code
_entity_poly.pdbx_strand_id
1 'polypeptide(L)'
;MSRQNTDVCPICHISSDIENRGNLYSIHCPKCGLYKISGTAFASFGVFSLEQQANISGWIREHQSFVFSSDDKKWLSTLITPSIGEKAKKLLIRLSNKYPIAGHKFNYFNYSLSKINEFLTGEDLDNVKYAKEFLELLGTAWSIDERELY
;
A
#
# COMPACT_ATOMS: atom_id res chain seq x y z
N MET A 1 -16.14 10.45 -20.42
CA MET A 1 -14.86 9.89 -19.92
C MET A 1 -14.70 10.37 -18.49
N SER A 2 -14.97 9.50 -17.52
CA SER A 2 -14.97 9.83 -16.09
C SER A 2 -13.57 10.17 -15.62
N ARG A 3 -13.38 11.37 -15.06
CA ARG A 3 -12.15 11.76 -14.36
C ARG A 3 -11.90 10.73 -13.25
N GLN A 4 -10.73 10.08 -13.27
CA GLN A 4 -10.25 9.36 -12.09
C GLN A 4 -10.03 10.41 -11.01
N ASN A 5 -10.80 10.36 -9.92
CA ASN A 5 -10.52 11.16 -8.73
C ASN A 5 -9.33 10.46 -8.05
N THR A 6 -8.13 10.99 -8.25
CA THR A 6 -6.96 10.60 -7.49
C THR A 6 -7.06 11.24 -6.10
N ASP A 7 -7.64 10.48 -5.18
CA ASP A 7 -7.74 10.85 -3.76
C ASP A 7 -6.57 10.23 -2.97
N VAL A 8 -6.47 10.58 -1.69
CA VAL A 8 -5.41 10.09 -0.80
C VAL A 8 -5.89 8.84 -0.06
N CYS A 9 -5.08 7.77 -0.05
CA CYS A 9 -5.39 6.55 0.68
C CYS A 9 -5.59 6.84 2.18
N PRO A 10 -6.71 6.45 2.81
CA PRO A 10 -6.96 6.71 4.23
C PRO A 10 -6.06 5.92 5.19
N ILE A 11 -5.28 4.96 4.69
CA ILE A 11 -4.36 4.15 5.50
C ILE A 11 -2.94 4.69 5.48
N CYS A 12 -2.37 4.89 4.29
CA CYS A 12 -0.96 5.24 4.12
C CYS A 12 -0.72 6.63 3.54
N HIS A 13 -1.78 7.37 3.25
CA HIS A 13 -1.75 8.73 2.71
C HIS A 13 -1.01 8.91 1.38
N ILE A 14 -0.91 7.84 0.59
CA ILE A 14 -0.37 7.86 -0.77
C ILE A 14 -1.50 8.06 -1.77
N SER A 15 -1.23 8.78 -2.86
CA SER A 15 -2.18 8.96 -3.96
C SER A 15 -2.70 7.61 -4.47
N SER A 16 -4.02 7.46 -4.55
CA SER A 16 -4.70 6.19 -4.84
C SER A 16 -5.99 6.40 -5.60
N ASP A 17 -6.41 5.39 -6.35
CA ASP A 17 -7.69 5.44 -7.04
C ASP A 17 -8.81 5.05 -6.05
N ILE A 18 -9.75 5.97 -5.81
CA ILE A 18 -10.89 5.75 -4.90
C ILE A 18 -12.20 5.83 -5.69
N GLU A 19 -12.95 4.73 -5.69
CA GLU A 19 -14.30 4.67 -6.26
C GLU A 19 -15.35 4.69 -5.16
N ASN A 20 -16.23 5.70 -5.16
CA ASN A 20 -17.39 5.74 -4.26
C ASN A 20 -18.61 5.06 -4.92
N ARG A 21 -19.19 4.06 -4.23
CA ARG A 21 -20.46 3.42 -4.58
C ARG A 21 -21.46 3.54 -3.43
N GLY A 22 -21.92 4.77 -3.18
CA GLY A 22 -22.88 5.08 -2.12
C GLY A 22 -22.22 5.15 -0.75
N ASN A 23 -22.44 4.13 0.08
CA ASN A 23 -21.86 4.04 1.44
C ASN A 23 -20.62 3.14 1.50
N LEU A 24 -20.01 2.83 0.35
CA LEU A 24 -18.87 1.93 0.25
C LEU A 24 -17.85 2.51 -0.71
N TYR A 25 -16.62 2.69 -0.23
CA TYR A 25 -15.49 3.20 -0.99
C TYR A 25 -14.59 2.02 -1.36
N SER A 26 -14.24 1.86 -2.64
CA SER A 26 -13.26 0.88 -3.11
C SER A 26 -11.94 1.61 -3.35
N ILE A 27 -10.86 1.14 -2.74
CA ILE A 27 -9.55 1.79 -2.75
C ILE A 27 -8.56 0.88 -3.45
N HIS A 28 -7.94 1.39 -4.51
CA HIS A 28 -6.80 0.78 -5.17
C HIS A 28 -5.54 1.57 -4.80
N CYS A 29 -4.89 1.17 -3.72
CA CYS A 29 -3.68 1.83 -3.25
C CYS A 29 -2.43 1.09 -3.76
N PRO A 30 -1.46 1.77 -4.39
CA PRO A 30 -0.23 1.12 -4.83
C PRO A 30 0.61 0.56 -3.67
N LYS A 31 0.52 1.13 -2.46
CA LYS A 31 1.17 0.56 -1.26
C LYS A 31 0.33 -0.53 -0.61
N CYS A 32 -0.87 -0.19 -0.12
CA CYS A 32 -1.71 -1.12 0.66
C CYS A 32 -2.34 -2.24 -0.18
N GLY A 33 -2.54 -2.03 -1.48
CA GLY A 33 -3.31 -2.92 -2.35
C GLY A 33 -4.81 -2.57 -2.39
N LEU A 34 -5.63 -3.55 -2.78
CA LEU A 34 -7.07 -3.42 -2.96
C LEU A 34 -7.83 -3.74 -1.68
N TYR A 35 -8.72 -2.82 -1.27
CA TYR A 35 -9.66 -3.03 -0.17
C TYR A 35 -10.89 -2.14 -0.32
N LYS A 36 -11.89 -2.35 0.52
CA LYS A 36 -13.08 -1.51 0.62
C LYS A 36 -13.27 -1.01 2.03
N ILE A 37 -13.94 0.12 2.18
CA ILE A 37 -14.24 0.72 3.49
C ILE A 37 -15.63 1.34 3.45
N SER A 38 -16.43 1.06 4.47
CA SER A 38 -17.75 1.68 4.64
C SER A 38 -17.61 3.19 4.84
N GLY A 39 -18.62 3.98 4.46
CA GLY A 39 -18.55 5.44 4.54
C GLY A 39 -18.41 5.97 5.96
N THR A 40 -19.02 5.30 6.94
CA THR A 40 -18.83 5.61 8.37
C THR A 40 -17.39 5.37 8.79
N ALA A 41 -16.80 4.24 8.38
CA ALA A 41 -15.40 3.93 8.64
C ALA A 41 -14.45 4.90 7.93
N PHE A 42 -14.75 5.28 6.68
CA PHE A 42 -13.95 6.24 5.91
C PHE A 42 -13.85 7.59 6.63
N ALA A 43 -14.96 8.06 7.21
CA ALA A 43 -14.98 9.29 8.00
C ALA A 43 -14.33 9.14 9.40
N SER A 44 -14.35 7.94 9.98
CA SER A 44 -13.87 7.70 11.35
C SER A 44 -12.47 7.12 11.44
N PHE A 45 -11.87 6.68 10.33
CA PHE A 45 -10.48 6.23 10.29
C PHE A 45 -9.59 7.42 10.64
N GLY A 46 -9.00 7.35 11.82
CA GLY A 46 -8.14 8.42 12.34
C GLY A 46 -6.71 8.26 11.85
N VAL A 47 -5.84 9.16 12.28
CA VAL A 47 -4.41 9.07 12.00
C VAL A 47 -3.80 7.91 12.80
N PHE A 48 -3.41 6.84 12.12
CA PHE A 48 -2.59 5.76 12.69
C PHE A 48 -1.13 6.22 12.81
N SER A 49 -0.37 5.65 13.76
CA SER A 49 1.09 5.83 13.80
C SER A 49 1.73 5.28 12.53
N LEU A 50 2.91 5.77 12.14
CA LEU A 50 3.59 5.28 10.92
C LEU A 50 3.80 3.76 10.92
N GLU A 51 4.16 3.20 12.08
CA GLU A 51 4.28 1.75 12.26
C GLU A 51 2.95 1.04 12.02
N GLN A 52 1.84 1.54 12.58
CA GLN A 52 0.54 0.91 12.34
C GLN A 52 0.04 1.11 10.91
N GLN A 53 0.35 2.23 10.26
CA GLN A 53 0.08 2.38 8.83
C GLN A 53 0.82 1.32 8.00
N ALA A 54 2.08 1.04 8.33
CA ALA A 54 2.87 -0.02 7.70
C ALA A 54 2.26 -1.40 7.95
N ASN A 55 1.85 -1.68 9.19
CA ASN A 55 1.24 -2.95 9.55
C ASN A 55 -0.09 -3.19 8.84
N ILE A 56 -0.96 -2.19 8.83
CA ILE A 56 -2.24 -2.28 8.12
C ILE A 56 -2.00 -2.41 6.61
N SER A 57 -1.04 -1.66 6.04
CA SER A 57 -0.70 -1.78 4.62
C SER A 57 -0.29 -3.21 4.24
N GLY A 58 0.59 -3.82 5.04
CA GLY A 58 1.05 -5.18 4.81
C GLY A 58 -0.03 -6.24 5.06
N TRP A 59 -0.86 -6.04 6.08
CA TRP A 59 -1.99 -6.93 6.32
C TRP A 59 -2.98 -6.90 5.16
N ILE A 60 -3.34 -5.71 4.65
CA ILE A 60 -4.23 -5.58 3.49
C ILE A 60 -3.62 -6.29 2.28
N ARG A 61 -2.32 -6.14 2.01
CA ARG A 61 -1.62 -6.85 0.92
C ARG A 61 -1.81 -8.36 0.96
N GLU A 62 -1.90 -8.93 2.16
CA GLU A 62 -2.14 -10.35 2.38
C GLU A 62 -3.63 -10.74 2.33
N HIS A 63 -4.52 -9.78 2.54
CA HIS A 63 -5.97 -9.96 2.65
C HIS A 63 -6.72 -9.03 1.69
N GLN A 64 -6.42 -9.16 0.40
CA GLN A 64 -6.99 -8.31 -0.64
C GLN A 64 -8.52 -8.40 -0.69
N SER A 65 -9.16 -7.30 -1.07
CA SER A 65 -10.63 -7.17 -1.18
C SER A 65 -11.39 -7.24 0.15
N PHE A 66 -10.71 -7.15 1.29
CA PHE A 66 -11.35 -7.03 2.59
C PHE A 66 -12.22 -5.77 2.67
N VAL A 67 -13.31 -5.84 3.43
CA VAL A 67 -14.27 -4.74 3.62
C VAL A 67 -14.20 -4.25 5.07
N PHE A 68 -13.62 -3.08 5.27
CA PHE A 68 -13.53 -2.47 6.61
C PHE A 68 -14.82 -1.75 7.01
N SER A 69 -15.22 -2.01 8.24
CA SER A 69 -16.27 -1.32 8.99
C SER A 69 -15.65 -0.40 10.06
N SER A 70 -16.49 0.37 10.75
CA SER A 70 -16.04 1.22 11.86
C SER A 70 -15.47 0.41 13.02
N ASP A 71 -15.93 -0.82 13.18
CA ASP A 71 -15.60 -1.69 14.32
C ASP A 71 -14.20 -2.30 14.18
N ASP A 72 -13.73 -2.46 12.94
CA ASP A 72 -12.42 -3.02 12.62
C ASP A 72 -11.26 -2.10 13.04
N LYS A 73 -11.52 -0.80 13.22
CA LYS A 73 -10.49 0.18 13.59
C LYS A 73 -9.73 -0.23 14.86
N LYS A 74 -10.46 -0.75 15.86
CA LYS A 74 -9.85 -1.18 17.13
C LYS A 74 -8.92 -2.37 16.88
N TRP A 75 -9.35 -3.36 16.11
CA TRP A 75 -8.54 -4.52 15.79
C TRP A 75 -7.33 -4.16 14.92
N LEU A 76 -7.47 -3.26 13.94
CA LEU A 76 -6.35 -2.77 13.12
C LEU A 76 -5.25 -2.15 13.97
N SER A 77 -5.60 -1.47 15.06
CA SER A 77 -4.61 -0.89 15.99
C SER A 77 -3.85 -1.92 16.83
N THR A 78 -4.27 -3.20 16.80
CA THR A 78 -3.63 -4.31 17.51
C THR A 78 -2.74 -5.18 16.63
N LEU A 79 -2.61 -4.83 15.33
CA LEU A 79 -1.73 -5.55 14.43
C LEU A 79 -0.29 -5.48 14.93
N ILE A 80 0.35 -6.65 14.96
CA ILE A 80 1.74 -6.80 15.42
C ILE A 80 2.67 -6.59 14.24
N THR A 81 3.71 -5.78 14.46
CA THR A 81 4.79 -5.58 13.49
C THR A 81 5.58 -6.89 13.32
N PRO A 82 5.69 -7.45 12.09
CA PRO A 82 6.49 -8.64 11.87
C PRO A 82 7.96 -8.39 12.19
N SER A 83 8.66 -9.45 12.59
CA SER A 83 10.11 -9.41 12.77
C SER A 83 10.82 -9.14 11.43
N ILE A 84 12.07 -8.66 11.50
CA ILE A 84 12.90 -8.41 10.31
C ILE A 84 12.99 -9.66 9.42
N GLY A 85 13.17 -10.85 10.03
CA GLY A 85 13.22 -12.12 9.29
C GLY A 85 11.92 -12.44 8.55
N GLU A 86 10.77 -12.14 9.15
CA GLU A 86 9.46 -12.31 8.50
C GLU A 86 9.24 -11.31 7.38
N LYS A 87 9.59 -10.03 7.58
CA LYS A 87 9.53 -8.99 6.54
C LYS A 87 10.39 -9.39 5.33
N ALA A 88 11.64 -9.78 5.56
CA ALA A 88 12.56 -10.23 4.52
C ALA A 88 12.01 -11.46 3.77
N LYS A 89 11.49 -12.46 4.49
CA LYS A 89 10.87 -13.63 3.89
C LYS A 89 9.69 -13.27 2.98
N LYS A 90 8.78 -12.39 3.43
CA LYS A 90 7.63 -11.94 2.63
C LYS A 90 8.08 -11.24 1.35
N LEU A 91 9.06 -10.35 1.45
CA LEU A 91 9.63 -9.66 0.30
C LEU A 91 10.26 -10.64 -0.71
N LEU A 92 11.09 -11.57 -0.24
CA LEU A 92 11.74 -12.57 -1.09
C LEU A 92 10.73 -13.48 -1.80
N ILE A 93 9.66 -13.91 -1.11
CA ILE A 93 8.57 -14.68 -1.73
C ILE A 93 7.86 -13.87 -2.82
N ARG A 94 7.61 -12.57 -2.59
CA ARG A 94 6.99 -11.73 -3.61
C ARG A 94 7.88 -11.56 -4.83
N LEU A 95 9.18 -11.33 -4.61
CA LEU A 95 10.17 -11.19 -5.67
C LEU A 95 10.34 -12.49 -6.46
N SER A 96 10.39 -13.65 -5.80
CA SER A 96 10.49 -14.94 -6.50
C SER A 96 9.25 -15.23 -7.35
N ASN A 97 8.06 -14.85 -6.89
CA ASN A 97 6.84 -14.98 -7.68
C ASN A 97 6.81 -14.03 -8.88
N LYS A 98 7.38 -12.83 -8.75
CA LYS A 98 7.42 -11.83 -9.85
C LYS A 98 8.53 -12.13 -10.86
N TYR A 99 9.67 -12.62 -10.40
CA TYR A 99 10.86 -12.94 -11.18
C TYR A 99 11.24 -14.40 -10.95
N PRO A 100 10.51 -15.37 -11.54
CA PRO A 100 10.68 -16.80 -11.24
C PRO A 100 11.99 -17.40 -11.75
N ILE A 101 12.73 -16.66 -12.60
CA ILE A 101 13.98 -17.13 -13.19
C ILE A 101 15.14 -16.67 -12.31
N ALA A 102 15.93 -17.62 -11.82
CA ALA A 102 17.14 -17.32 -11.06
C ALA A 102 18.12 -16.47 -11.89
N GLY A 103 18.71 -15.45 -11.28
CA GLY A 103 19.62 -14.52 -11.96
C GLY A 103 18.93 -13.45 -12.82
N HIS A 104 17.59 -13.41 -12.86
CA HIS A 104 16.87 -12.33 -13.51
C HIS A 104 17.17 -11.00 -12.78
N LYS A 105 17.75 -10.04 -13.52
CA LYS A 105 17.99 -8.70 -13.00
C LYS A 105 16.67 -7.93 -12.98
N PHE A 106 16.34 -7.34 -11.84
CA PHE A 106 15.23 -6.40 -11.76
C PHE A 106 15.76 -5.02 -11.40
N ASN A 107 15.16 -3.99 -12.00
CA ASN A 107 15.52 -2.61 -11.70
C ASN A 107 14.95 -2.25 -10.33
N TYR A 108 15.82 -1.83 -9.43
CA TYR A 108 15.40 -1.30 -8.14
C TYR A 108 15.57 0.22 -8.17
N PHE A 109 14.48 0.94 -7.96
CA PHE A 109 14.49 2.39 -7.90
C PHE A 109 14.62 2.83 -6.44
N ASN A 110 15.64 3.63 -6.16
CA ASN A 110 15.84 4.24 -4.85
C ASN A 110 15.32 5.68 -4.89
N TYR A 111 14.02 5.83 -4.70
CA TYR A 111 13.39 7.13 -4.50
C TYR A 111 12.86 7.21 -3.08
N SER A 112 12.98 8.38 -2.48
CA SER A 112 12.28 8.68 -1.23
C SER A 112 10.76 8.66 -1.47
N LEU A 113 9.99 8.26 -0.46
CA LEU A 113 8.52 8.31 -0.51
C LEU A 113 7.97 9.67 -0.96
N SER A 114 8.66 10.77 -0.63
CA SER A 114 8.29 12.11 -1.08
C SER A 114 8.31 12.27 -2.61
N LYS A 115 9.34 11.78 -3.29
CA LYS A 115 9.46 11.83 -4.76
C LYS A 115 8.49 10.89 -5.46
N ILE A 116 8.17 9.77 -4.81
CA ILE A 116 7.26 8.75 -5.36
C ILE A 116 5.85 9.32 -5.53
N ASN A 117 5.37 10.12 -4.57
CA ASN A 117 4.05 10.77 -4.70
C ASN A 117 3.98 11.73 -5.89
N GLU A 118 5.05 12.46 -6.19
CA GLU A 118 5.12 13.33 -7.37
C GLU A 118 4.97 12.51 -8.66
N PHE A 119 5.66 11.37 -8.75
CA PHE A 119 5.59 10.47 -9.90
C PHE A 119 4.20 9.88 -10.10
N LEU A 120 3.49 9.51 -9.02
CA LEU A 120 2.15 8.93 -9.13
C LEU A 120 1.13 9.88 -9.77
N THR A 121 1.36 11.19 -9.65
CA THR A 121 0.51 12.24 -10.24
C THR A 121 1.00 12.76 -11.58
N GLY A 122 2.16 12.29 -12.05
CA GLY A 122 2.79 12.74 -13.29
C GLY A 122 2.22 12.07 -14.55
N GLU A 123 2.57 12.62 -15.71
CA GLU A 123 2.18 12.08 -17.03
C GLU A 123 3.15 11.01 -17.55
N ASP A 124 4.34 10.90 -16.97
CA ASP A 124 5.34 9.89 -17.34
C ASP A 124 4.91 8.51 -16.83
N LEU A 125 4.38 7.71 -17.75
CA LEU A 125 3.85 6.39 -17.47
C LEU A 125 4.90 5.41 -16.92
N ASP A 126 6.16 5.54 -17.31
CA ASP A 126 7.23 4.69 -16.81
C ASP A 126 7.54 5.03 -15.35
N ASN A 127 7.65 6.32 -15.02
CA ASN A 127 7.84 6.75 -13.62
C ASN A 127 6.65 6.35 -12.73
N VAL A 128 5.41 6.49 -13.22
CA VAL A 128 4.21 6.02 -12.51
C VAL A 128 4.30 4.51 -12.26
N LYS A 129 4.65 3.73 -13.29
CA LYS A 129 4.78 2.28 -13.17
C LYS A 129 5.83 1.90 -12.13
N TYR A 130 7.02 2.48 -12.18
CA TYR A 130 8.09 2.18 -11.24
C TYR A 130 7.74 2.60 -9.80
N ALA A 131 7.10 3.77 -9.63
CA ALA A 131 6.58 4.22 -8.34
C ALA A 131 5.60 3.20 -7.75
N LYS A 132 4.64 2.71 -8.54
CA LYS A 132 3.66 1.70 -8.10
C LYS A 132 4.34 0.38 -7.72
N GLU A 133 5.32 -0.08 -8.51
CA GLU A 133 6.07 -1.30 -8.21
C GLU A 133 6.90 -1.19 -6.94
N PHE A 134 7.52 -0.05 -6.67
CA PHE A 134 8.29 0.16 -5.44
C PHE A 134 7.39 0.22 -4.20
N LEU A 135 6.27 0.94 -4.29
CA LEU A 135 5.29 1.02 -3.21
C LEU A 135 4.68 -0.33 -2.86
N GLU A 136 4.49 -1.18 -3.87
CA GLU A 136 4.08 -2.56 -3.66
C GLU A 136 5.09 -3.34 -2.80
N LEU A 137 6.39 -3.16 -3.01
CA LEU A 137 7.42 -3.81 -2.21
C LEU A 137 7.38 -3.33 -0.76
N LEU A 138 7.22 -2.02 -0.53
CA LEU A 138 7.06 -1.46 0.81
C LEU A 138 5.83 -2.02 1.54
N GLY A 139 4.70 -2.11 0.84
CA GLY A 139 3.48 -2.72 1.38
C GLY A 139 3.72 -4.19 1.74
N THR A 140 4.30 -4.96 0.83
CA THR A 140 4.61 -6.38 1.02
C THR A 140 5.53 -6.64 2.21
N ALA A 141 6.53 -5.77 2.40
CA ALA A 141 7.51 -5.89 3.46
C ALA A 141 7.02 -5.35 4.81
N TRP A 142 5.79 -4.85 4.91
CA TRP A 142 5.29 -4.19 6.14
C TRP A 142 6.22 -3.04 6.57
N SER A 143 6.73 -2.29 5.59
CA SER A 143 7.74 -1.24 5.81
C SER A 143 7.08 0.13 6.01
N ILE A 144 7.66 0.90 6.93
CA ILE A 144 7.31 2.31 7.12
C ILE A 144 7.78 3.11 5.90
N ASP A 145 9.04 2.94 5.52
CA ASP A 145 9.68 3.66 4.42
C ASP A 145 10.80 2.86 3.75
N GLU A 146 11.44 3.47 2.76
CA GLU A 146 12.49 2.87 1.94
C GLU A 146 13.70 2.35 2.74
N ARG A 147 13.98 2.92 3.92
CA ARG A 147 15.17 2.57 4.72
C ARG A 147 15.11 1.16 5.29
N GLU A 148 13.91 0.60 5.44
CA GLU A 148 13.73 -0.79 5.88
C GLU A 148 14.02 -1.83 4.79
N LEU A 149 14.27 -1.39 3.55
CA LEU A 149 14.61 -2.25 2.42
C LEU A 149 16.12 -2.28 2.10
N TYR A 150 16.94 -1.53 2.84
CA TYR A 150 18.41 -1.43 2.66
C TYR A 150 19.18 -2.01 3.83
#